data_AF-A0A7R9WNU6-F1
#
_entry.id   AF-A0A7R9WNU6-F1
#
_cell.length_a   1.000
_cell.length_b   1.000
_cell.length_c   1.000
_cell.angle_alpha   90.00
_cell.angle_beta   90.00
_cell.angle_gamma   90.00
#
_symmetry.space_group_name_H-M   'P 1'
#
loop_
_entity.id
_entity.type
_entity.pdbx_description
1 polymer ?
#
loop_
_entity_poly.entity_id
_entity_poly.type
_entity_poly.pdbx_seq_one_letter_code
_entity_poly.pdbx_strand_id
1 'polypeptide(L)'
;AFGGVPQAWGEGWYALRNATKGSVCQQAMDLSIANRPHVLHYCQRYSIGEFFFSKYRTHHRFLQCDQPLVRLPSVDVAKRSKVSKFGDGTTQRWERGHQIGHAYAVCAIYPAMNRAARYFKQTQCGSDANLNETWNFFETEYVEEDD
;
A
#
# COMPACT_ATOMS: atom_id res chain seq x y z
N ALA A 1 10.51 16.81 -34.06
CA ALA A 1 10.98 15.57 -33.41
C ALA A 1 10.60 15.64 -31.94
N PHE A 2 9.50 15.01 -31.54
CA PHE A 2 9.15 14.88 -30.12
C PHE A 2 9.96 13.72 -29.57
N GLY A 3 10.89 14.02 -28.66
CA GLY A 3 11.68 13.03 -27.94
C GLY A 3 10.76 12.02 -27.25
N GLY A 4 11.06 10.75 -27.42
CA GLY A 4 10.22 9.62 -27.01
C GLY A 4 9.83 9.68 -25.54
N VAL A 5 8.60 10.10 -25.27
CA VAL A 5 7.91 9.79 -24.02
C VAL A 5 7.55 8.30 -24.13
N PRO A 6 8.05 7.43 -23.24
CA PRO A 6 7.61 6.04 -23.21
C PRO A 6 6.08 6.04 -23.07
N GLN A 7 5.39 5.39 -24.01
CA GLN A 7 3.94 5.26 -23.96
C GLN A 7 3.50 4.78 -22.57
N ALA A 8 2.59 5.52 -21.95
CA ALA A 8 1.99 5.19 -20.66
C ALA A 8 0.97 4.03 -20.81
N TRP A 9 1.40 2.90 -21.35
CA TRP A 9 0.66 1.64 -21.23
C TRP A 9 0.94 1.07 -19.83
N GLY A 10 0.00 1.29 -18.90
CA GLY A 10 0.08 0.82 -17.52
C GLY A 10 0.12 1.95 -16.48
N GLU A 11 0.07 1.59 -15.19
CA GLU A 11 -0.05 2.50 -14.02
C GLU A 11 1.19 3.40 -13.77
N GLY A 12 2.05 3.63 -14.77
CA GLY A 12 3.22 4.50 -14.64
C GLY A 12 4.43 3.87 -13.95
N TRP A 13 4.44 2.54 -13.76
CA TRP A 13 5.53 1.82 -13.08
C TRP A 13 6.91 1.93 -13.74
N TYR A 14 6.99 2.37 -15.00
CA TYR A 14 8.26 2.56 -15.69
C TYR A 14 9.15 3.58 -14.97
N ALA A 15 8.57 4.63 -14.37
CA ALA A 15 9.31 5.62 -13.57
C ALA A 15 10.02 4.97 -12.37
N LEU A 16 9.52 3.81 -11.93
CA LEU A 16 10.08 3.03 -10.83
C LEU A 16 11.01 1.89 -11.29
N ARG A 17 11.15 1.60 -12.59
CA ARG A 17 12.00 0.49 -13.05
C ARG A 17 13.49 0.75 -12.79
N ASN A 18 13.91 2.02 -12.85
CA ASN A 18 15.28 2.43 -12.52
C ASN A 18 15.49 2.69 -11.03
N ALA A 19 14.44 2.60 -10.21
CA ALA A 19 14.45 2.80 -8.76
C ALA A 19 15.22 1.70 -7.99
N THR A 20 15.87 0.79 -8.69
CA THR A 20 16.42 -0.46 -8.16
C THR A 20 17.66 -0.29 -7.28
N LYS A 21 18.23 0.91 -7.16
CA LYS A 21 19.37 1.15 -6.25
C LYS A 21 18.93 1.49 -4.80
N GLY A 22 17.73 2.06 -4.61
CA GLY A 22 17.21 2.48 -3.31
C GLY A 22 16.15 1.56 -2.71
N SER A 23 15.52 1.98 -1.61
CA SER A 23 14.32 1.35 -1.06
C SER A 23 13.11 1.88 -1.86
N VAL A 24 12.20 1.00 -2.32
CA VAL A 24 11.06 1.42 -3.17
C VAL A 24 10.14 2.39 -2.43
N CYS A 25 9.99 2.19 -1.12
CA CYS A 25 9.14 3.01 -0.27
C CYS A 25 9.74 4.39 0.02
N GLN A 26 11.07 4.49 0.17
CA GLN A 26 11.72 5.79 0.27
C GLN A 26 11.58 6.58 -1.03
N GLN A 27 11.74 5.90 -2.16
CA GLN A 27 11.58 6.54 -3.47
C GLN A 27 10.14 6.99 -3.73
N ALA A 28 9.13 6.26 -3.22
CA ALA A 28 7.75 6.72 -3.26
C ALA A 28 7.57 8.07 -2.55
N MET A 29 8.35 8.34 -1.51
CA MET A 29 8.35 9.61 -0.79
C MET A 29 9.24 10.67 -1.47
N ASP A 30 10.38 10.28 -2.03
CA ASP A 30 11.36 11.21 -2.62
C ASP A 30 10.98 11.72 -4.02
N LEU A 31 10.15 10.98 -4.78
CA LEU A 31 9.67 11.45 -6.08
C LEU A 31 8.87 12.75 -5.92
N SER A 32 9.18 13.75 -6.75
CA SER A 32 8.36 14.95 -6.88
C SER A 32 6.92 14.56 -7.29
N ILE A 33 5.93 15.35 -6.87
CA ILE A 33 4.51 15.07 -7.16
C ILE A 33 4.28 14.81 -8.66
N ALA A 34 4.93 15.59 -9.52
CA ALA A 34 4.83 15.46 -10.98
C ALA A 34 5.35 14.12 -11.53
N ASN A 35 6.27 13.46 -10.83
CA ASN A 35 6.93 12.22 -11.26
C ASN A 35 6.39 10.98 -10.53
N ARG A 36 5.43 11.13 -9.62
CA ARG A 36 4.80 10.00 -8.95
C ARG A 36 3.82 9.31 -9.90
N PRO A 37 3.78 7.96 -9.92
CA PRO A 37 2.61 7.23 -10.38
C PRO A 37 1.35 7.81 -9.73
N HIS A 38 0.49 8.39 -10.56
CA HIS A 38 -0.74 9.08 -10.15
C HIS A 38 -2.00 8.27 -10.48
N VAL A 39 -1.85 7.19 -11.26
CA VAL A 39 -2.93 6.27 -11.56
C VAL A 39 -2.83 5.08 -10.63
N LEU A 40 -3.88 4.88 -9.84
CA LEU A 40 -4.12 3.66 -9.10
C LEU A 40 -5.25 2.93 -9.82
N HIS A 41 -5.00 1.72 -10.32
CA HIS A 41 -6.06 0.91 -10.89
C HIS A 41 -7.00 0.44 -9.76
N TYR A 42 -8.16 1.07 -9.66
CA TYR A 42 -9.07 0.90 -8.54
C TYR A 42 -9.51 -0.55 -8.28
N CYS A 43 -9.58 -1.39 -9.31
CA CYS A 43 -9.94 -2.81 -9.18
C CYS A 43 -8.74 -3.74 -8.91
N GLN A 44 -7.52 -3.21 -8.94
CA GLN A 44 -6.31 -4.00 -8.71
C GLN A 44 -6.10 -4.22 -7.22
N ARG A 45 -5.61 -5.41 -6.88
CA ARG A 45 -5.13 -5.73 -5.55
C ARG A 45 -3.63 -5.46 -5.53
N TYR A 46 -3.15 -4.72 -4.54
CA TYR A 46 -1.72 -4.53 -4.35
C TYR A 46 -1.24 -5.34 -3.16
N SER A 47 -0.24 -6.19 -3.34
CA SER A 47 0.22 -7.02 -2.24
C SER A 47 1.71 -7.33 -2.33
N ILE A 48 2.37 -7.36 -1.18
CA ILE A 48 3.76 -7.78 -1.05
C ILE A 48 4.04 -8.24 0.39
N GLY A 49 4.61 -9.43 0.54
CA GLY A 49 4.77 -10.07 1.84
C GLY A 49 3.41 -10.30 2.49
N GLU A 50 3.23 -9.73 3.66
CA GLU A 50 1.97 -9.71 4.42
C GLU A 50 1.15 -8.43 4.20
N PHE A 51 1.65 -7.48 3.41
CA PHE A 51 0.94 -6.22 3.17
C PHE A 51 0.02 -6.38 1.97
N PHE A 52 -1.21 -5.92 2.11
CA PHE A 52 -2.26 -6.11 1.13
C PHE A 52 -3.22 -4.91 1.13
N PHE A 53 -3.51 -4.39 -0.05
CA PHE A 53 -4.53 -3.39 -0.29
C PHE A 53 -5.49 -3.85 -1.38
N SER A 54 -6.79 -3.74 -1.10
CA SER A 54 -7.86 -3.89 -2.06
C SER A 54 -9.05 -3.08 -1.58
N LYS A 55 -9.73 -2.39 -2.49
CA LYS A 55 -10.94 -1.62 -2.16
C LYS A 55 -12.02 -2.48 -1.46
N TYR A 56 -12.15 -3.74 -1.88
CA TYR A 56 -13.17 -4.66 -1.36
C TYR A 56 -12.81 -5.27 -0.01
N ARG A 57 -11.58 -5.06 0.44
CA ARG A 57 -10.99 -5.63 1.66
C ARG A 57 -10.49 -4.54 2.61
N THR A 58 -10.80 -3.29 2.29
CA THR A 58 -10.54 -2.18 3.21
C THR A 58 -11.67 -2.18 4.21
N HIS A 59 -11.38 -2.58 5.45
CA HIS A 59 -12.41 -2.70 6.49
C HIS A 59 -13.14 -1.37 6.71
N HIS A 60 -14.46 -1.42 6.67
CA HIS A 60 -15.33 -0.27 6.91
C HIS A 60 -15.11 0.40 8.28
N ARG A 61 -14.52 -0.31 9.25
CA ARG A 61 -14.24 0.18 10.60
C ARG A 61 -12.94 0.99 10.72
N PHE A 62 -12.14 1.11 9.66
CA PHE A 62 -10.82 1.77 9.72
C PHE A 62 -10.82 3.17 10.39
N LEU A 63 -11.91 3.93 10.21
CA LEU A 63 -12.05 5.27 10.79
C LEU A 63 -12.62 5.30 12.22
N GLN A 64 -13.09 4.17 12.77
CA GLN A 64 -13.63 4.12 14.14
C GLN A 64 -12.56 4.48 15.17
N CYS A 65 -12.95 5.10 16.28
CA CYS A 65 -12.01 5.65 17.25
C CYS A 65 -11.09 4.59 17.89
N ASP A 66 -11.63 3.41 18.17
CA ASP A 66 -10.93 2.27 18.78
C ASP A 66 -9.98 1.53 17.83
N GLN A 67 -10.19 1.65 16.51
CA GLN A 67 -9.39 0.90 15.53
C GLN A 67 -7.98 1.47 15.37
N PRO A 68 -6.92 0.64 15.34
CA PRO A 68 -5.58 1.14 15.11
C PRO A 68 -5.40 1.67 13.68
N LEU A 69 -4.35 2.47 13.49
CA LEU A 69 -3.85 2.83 12.17
C LEU A 69 -3.18 1.63 11.50
N VAL A 70 -3.08 1.66 10.18
CA VAL A 70 -2.47 0.58 9.40
C VAL A 70 -0.98 0.50 9.70
N ARG A 71 -0.48 -0.71 9.96
CA ARG A 71 0.94 -0.99 10.11
C ARG A 71 1.67 -0.75 8.80
N LEU A 72 2.66 0.13 8.84
CA LEU A 72 3.43 0.47 7.66
C LEU A 72 4.36 -0.66 7.23
N PRO A 73 4.51 -0.91 5.92
CA PRO A 73 5.56 -1.77 5.41
C PRO A 73 6.93 -1.18 5.71
N SER A 74 7.90 -2.07 5.90
CA SER A 74 9.28 -1.67 5.97
C SER A 74 9.77 -1.05 4.67
N VAL A 75 10.71 -0.09 4.75
CA VAL A 75 11.23 0.61 3.58
C VAL A 75 11.80 -0.30 2.49
N ASP A 76 12.34 -1.45 2.88
CA ASP A 76 12.97 -2.48 2.04
C ASP A 76 12.06 -3.71 1.80
N VAL A 77 10.73 -3.57 1.92
CA VAL A 77 9.77 -4.68 1.72
C VAL A 77 9.95 -5.37 0.35
N ALA A 78 10.27 -4.60 -0.70
CA ALA A 78 10.55 -5.10 -2.04
C ALA A 78 11.90 -5.82 -2.19
N LYS A 79 12.78 -5.74 -1.19
CA LYS A 79 14.02 -6.53 -1.11
C LYS A 79 13.78 -7.80 -0.29
N ARG A 80 13.01 -7.69 0.78
CA ARG A 80 12.74 -8.78 1.74
C ARG A 80 11.71 -9.80 1.26
N SER A 81 10.74 -9.40 0.44
CA SER A 81 9.72 -10.32 -0.07
C SER A 81 9.62 -10.26 -1.58
N LYS A 82 9.50 -11.44 -2.22
CA LYS A 82 9.15 -11.62 -3.64
C LYS A 82 7.76 -12.25 -3.82
N VAL A 83 7.06 -12.48 -2.72
CA VAL A 83 5.78 -13.17 -2.67
C VAL A 83 4.75 -12.32 -1.98
N SER A 84 3.49 -12.43 -2.36
CA SER A 84 2.35 -12.02 -1.56
C SER A 84 1.79 -13.23 -0.84
N LYS A 85 1.39 -13.03 0.41
CA LYS A 85 0.57 -13.97 1.17
C LYS A 85 -0.87 -13.47 1.12
N PHE A 86 -1.80 -14.37 0.84
CA PHE A 86 -3.23 -14.14 1.01
C PHE A 86 -3.67 -14.96 2.22
N GLY A 87 -4.72 -14.53 2.91
CA GLY A 87 -4.99 -15.15 4.21
C GLY A 87 -5.70 -16.50 4.13
N ASP A 88 -6.01 -17.00 2.93
CA ASP A 88 -6.35 -18.40 2.68
C ASP A 88 -5.10 -19.31 2.74
N GLY A 89 -3.95 -18.74 3.13
CA GLY A 89 -2.66 -19.40 3.19
C GLY A 89 -1.95 -19.48 1.84
N THR A 90 -2.61 -19.08 0.74
CA THR A 90 -2.00 -19.13 -0.59
C THR A 90 -0.93 -18.05 -0.74
N THR A 91 0.02 -18.31 -1.63
CA THR A 91 1.07 -17.34 -1.96
C THR A 91 1.19 -17.15 -3.46
N GLN A 92 1.42 -15.91 -3.88
CA GLN A 92 1.71 -15.57 -5.27
C GLN A 92 3.09 -14.96 -5.37
N ARG A 93 3.92 -15.52 -6.24
CA ARG A 93 5.25 -14.98 -6.53
C ARG A 93 5.15 -13.94 -7.64
N TRP A 94 5.84 -12.81 -7.45
CA TRP A 94 5.88 -11.73 -8.44
C TRP A 94 7.15 -11.76 -9.27
N GLU A 95 7.00 -11.42 -10.55
CA GLU A 95 8.10 -10.93 -11.36
C GLU A 95 8.59 -9.58 -10.85
N ARG A 96 9.86 -9.25 -11.11
CA ARG A 96 10.50 -8.06 -10.53
C ARG A 96 9.76 -6.75 -10.81
N GLY A 97 9.21 -6.58 -12.01
CA GLY A 97 8.44 -5.39 -12.37
C GLY A 97 7.17 -5.24 -11.53
N HIS A 98 6.37 -6.31 -11.45
CA HIS A 98 5.16 -6.34 -10.62
C HIS A 98 5.48 -6.16 -9.14
N GLN A 99 6.52 -6.82 -8.65
CA GLN A 99 6.98 -6.72 -7.27
C GLN A 99 7.25 -5.25 -6.86
N ILE A 100 7.90 -4.47 -7.73
CA ILE A 100 8.17 -3.04 -7.48
C ILE A 100 6.86 -2.24 -7.46
N GLY A 101 5.96 -2.48 -8.42
CA GLY A 101 4.66 -1.80 -8.48
C GLY A 101 3.81 -2.05 -7.23
N HIS A 102 3.70 -3.31 -6.82
CA HIS A 102 2.99 -3.68 -5.60
C HIS A 102 3.61 -3.06 -4.34
N ALA A 103 4.93 -3.10 -4.21
CA ALA A 103 5.61 -2.48 -3.07
C ALA A 103 5.45 -0.96 -3.03
N TYR A 104 5.54 -0.29 -4.18
CA TYR A 104 5.28 1.14 -4.26
C TYR A 104 3.84 1.45 -3.84
N ALA A 105 2.86 0.72 -4.36
CA ALA A 105 1.47 0.96 -4.08
C ALA A 105 1.17 0.88 -2.59
N VAL A 106 1.57 -0.20 -1.89
CA VAL A 106 1.36 -0.29 -0.44
C VAL A 106 2.10 0.80 0.33
N CYS A 107 3.33 1.15 -0.09
CA CYS A 107 4.13 2.20 0.55
C CYS A 107 3.62 3.62 0.29
N ALA A 108 2.83 3.84 -0.77
CA ALA A 108 2.18 5.12 -1.04
C ALA A 108 0.81 5.22 -0.36
N ILE A 109 0.01 4.15 -0.45
CA ILE A 109 -1.38 4.10 0.02
C ILE A 109 -1.43 4.10 1.55
N TYR A 110 -0.65 3.25 2.23
CA TYR A 110 -0.76 3.10 3.68
C TYR A 110 -0.44 4.39 4.45
N PRO A 111 0.65 5.13 4.15
CA PRO A 111 0.89 6.42 4.79
C PRO A 111 -0.21 7.45 4.45
N ALA A 112 -0.77 7.42 3.25
CA ALA A 112 -1.88 8.32 2.90
C ALA A 112 -3.14 8.01 3.71
N MET A 113 -3.49 6.73 3.83
CA MET A 113 -4.59 6.26 4.68
C MET A 113 -4.36 6.64 6.15
N ASN A 114 -3.16 6.40 6.69
CA ASN A 114 -2.83 6.73 8.07
C ASN A 114 -2.91 8.24 8.32
N ARG A 115 -2.44 9.09 7.39
CA ARG A 115 -2.59 10.56 7.53
C ARG A 115 -4.05 10.97 7.57
N ALA A 116 -4.88 10.43 6.67
CA ALA A 116 -6.31 10.72 6.64
C ALA A 116 -7.04 10.25 7.91
N ALA A 117 -6.79 9.00 8.33
CA ALA A 117 -7.40 8.44 9.53
C ALA A 117 -6.90 9.11 10.81
N ARG A 118 -5.62 9.46 10.90
CA ARG A 118 -5.06 10.20 12.03
C ARG A 118 -5.75 11.56 12.17
N TYR A 119 -5.89 12.31 11.07
CA TYR A 119 -6.61 13.58 11.06
C TYR A 119 -8.07 13.41 11.49
N PHE A 120 -8.77 12.42 10.92
CA PHE A 120 -10.16 12.12 11.29
C PHE A 120 -10.27 11.79 12.79
N LYS A 121 -9.47 10.85 13.29
CA LYS A 121 -9.54 10.41 14.70
C LYS A 121 -9.18 11.55 15.66
N GLN A 122 -8.15 12.34 15.36
CA GLN A 122 -7.78 13.48 16.20
C GLN A 122 -8.87 14.56 16.27
N THR A 123 -9.64 14.73 15.18
CA THR A 123 -10.71 15.75 15.12
C THR A 123 -12.05 15.25 15.66
N GLN A 124 -12.35 13.96 15.53
CA GLN A 124 -13.66 13.40 15.85
C GLN A 124 -13.70 12.59 17.16
N CYS A 125 -12.58 12.01 17.60
CA CYS A 125 -12.54 11.04 18.71
C CYS A 125 -11.94 11.58 20.02
N GLY A 126 -11.27 12.74 20.00
CA GLY A 126 -10.64 13.29 21.21
C GLY A 126 -9.64 12.32 21.86
N SER A 127 -9.84 12.03 23.16
CA SER A 127 -8.99 11.12 23.94
C SER A 127 -9.07 9.66 23.49
N ASP A 128 -10.15 9.28 22.82
CA ASP A 128 -10.41 7.88 22.44
C ASP A 128 -9.77 7.52 21.09
N ALA A 129 -9.03 8.44 20.48
CA ALA A 129 -8.34 8.24 19.22
C ALA A 129 -7.21 7.19 19.35
N ASN A 130 -7.44 5.98 18.83
CA ASN A 130 -6.38 4.99 18.69
C ASN A 130 -5.46 5.35 17.51
N LEU A 131 -4.26 5.81 17.83
CA LEU A 131 -3.25 6.26 16.86
C LEU A 131 -2.08 5.27 16.68
N ASN A 132 -2.20 4.06 17.23
CA ASN A 132 -1.17 3.03 17.12
C ASN A 132 -1.15 2.43 15.71
N GLU A 133 0.03 2.30 15.11
CA GLU A 133 0.21 1.77 13.76
C GLU A 133 0.45 0.26 13.76
N THR A 134 -0.54 -0.50 14.25
CA THR A 134 -0.42 -1.95 14.48
C THR A 134 -1.35 -2.78 13.58
N TRP A 135 -2.30 -2.17 12.89
CA TRP A 135 -3.31 -2.93 12.15
C TRP A 135 -2.75 -3.51 10.84
N ASN A 136 -2.82 -4.83 10.68
CA ASN A 136 -2.45 -5.51 9.45
C ASN A 136 -3.69 -6.07 8.76
N PHE A 137 -3.99 -5.59 7.55
CA PHE A 137 -5.09 -6.09 6.71
C PHE A 137 -5.07 -7.61 6.49
N PHE A 138 -3.90 -8.25 6.58
CA PHE A 138 -3.76 -9.70 6.44
C PHE A 138 -4.24 -10.49 7.66
N GLU A 139 -4.11 -9.94 8.87
CA GLU A 139 -4.31 -10.71 10.12
C GLU A 139 -5.75 -10.65 10.63
N THR A 140 -6.53 -9.63 10.23
CA THR A 140 -7.87 -9.37 10.80
C THR A 140 -9.04 -9.87 9.95
N GLU A 141 -8.81 -10.50 8.78
CA GLU A 141 -9.87 -10.87 7.83
C GLU A 141 -10.35 -12.34 7.89
N TYR A 142 -9.89 -13.15 8.86
CA TYR A 142 -10.30 -14.56 9.02
C TYR A 142 -11.07 -14.82 10.31
N VAL A 143 -11.85 -13.84 10.74
CA VAL A 143 -13.04 -14.13 11.53
C VAL A 143 -14.17 -14.10 10.52
N GLU A 144 -14.66 -15.28 10.13
CA GLU A 144 -15.91 -15.41 9.39
C GLU A 144 -16.97 -14.65 10.19
N GLU A 145 -17.47 -13.53 9.67
CA GLU A 145 -18.76 -13.00 10.10
C GLU A 145 -19.80 -13.98 9.52
N ASP A 146 -20.07 -15.04 10.26
CA ASP A 146 -21.24 -15.89 10.09
C ASP A 146 -22.49 -15.01 10.34
N ASP A 147 -23.07 -14.48 9.26
CA ASP A 147 -24.44 -13.95 9.23
C ASP A 147 -25.46 -15.08 8.98
#